data_AF-A0A7S0VH53-F1
#
_entry.id   AF-A0A7S0VH53-F1
#
_cell.length_a   1.000
_cell.length_b   1.000
_cell.length_c   1.000
_cell.angle_alpha   90.00
_cell.angle_beta   90.00
_cell.angle_gamma   90.00
#
_symmetry.space_group_name_H-M   'P 1'
#
loop_
_entity.id
_entity.type
_entity.pdbx_description
1 polymer ?
#
loop_
_entity_poly.entity_id
_entity_poly.type
_entity_poly.pdbx_seq_one_letter_code
_entity_poly.pdbx_strand_id
1 'polypeptide(L)'
;KLSEADLNEEIAKMLTANNPVAAQNVVRFNMKERIFKLEPMVEQSITLYSTDGWMLFKGSDEAKRQLDTDKLQAEAKAKFQAEIDRVSSERREDGVDVEPPDDSRQLRNQFNFS
;
A
#
# COMPACT_ATOMS: atom_id res chain seq x y z
N LYS A 1 -49.52 -22.99 -2.75
CA LYS A 1 -49.62 -23.17 -4.22
C LYS A 1 -50.32 -21.94 -4.77
N LEU A 2 -49.79 -21.35 -5.84
CA LEU A 2 -50.43 -20.22 -6.54
C LEU A 2 -51.68 -20.71 -7.29
N SER A 3 -52.68 -19.83 -7.45
CA SER A 3 -53.90 -20.13 -8.22
C SER A 3 -53.64 -20.00 -9.73
N GLU A 4 -54.51 -20.57 -10.57
CA GLU A 4 -54.40 -20.43 -12.04
C GLU A 4 -54.46 -18.97 -12.51
N ALA A 5 -55.16 -18.10 -11.77
CA ALA A 5 -55.17 -16.67 -12.06
C ALA A 5 -53.81 -16.02 -11.80
N ASP A 6 -53.16 -16.36 -10.69
CA ASP A 6 -51.85 -15.82 -10.32
C ASP A 6 -50.72 -16.32 -11.24
N LEU A 7 -50.87 -17.52 -11.82
CA LEU A 7 -49.92 -18.09 -12.78
C LEU A 7 -49.98 -17.43 -14.16
N ASN A 8 -51.15 -16.90 -14.53
CA ASN A 8 -51.38 -16.25 -15.83
C ASN A 8 -51.08 -14.74 -15.80
N GLU A 9 -50.68 -14.20 -14.65
CA GLU A 9 -50.29 -12.80 -14.54
C GLU A 9 -48.88 -12.59 -15.13
N GLU A 10 -48.80 -11.79 -16.20
CA GLU A 10 -47.51 -11.37 -16.75
C GLU A 10 -46.85 -10.33 -15.83
N ILE A 11 -46.00 -10.81 -14.92
CA ILE A 11 -45.17 -9.95 -14.09
C ILE A 11 -43.99 -9.46 -14.93
N ALA A 12 -44.07 -8.23 -15.43
CA ALA A 12 -42.95 -7.54 -16.06
C ALA A 12 -41.83 -7.30 -15.04
N LYS A 13 -40.90 -8.25 -14.90
CA LYS A 13 -39.76 -8.13 -14.01
C LYS A 13 -38.69 -7.25 -14.67
N MET A 14 -38.69 -5.96 -14.33
CA MET A 14 -37.63 -5.06 -14.76
C MET A 14 -36.27 -5.55 -14.24
N LEU A 15 -35.35 -5.78 -15.16
CA LEU A 15 -33.96 -6.09 -14.82
C LEU A 15 -33.35 -4.86 -14.15
N THR A 16 -33.19 -4.92 -12.83
CA THR A 16 -32.49 -3.90 -12.05
C THR A 16 -31.14 -4.44 -11.65
N ALA A 17 -30.12 -3.58 -11.60
CA ALA A 17 -28.78 -3.96 -11.16
C ALA A 17 -28.67 -4.09 -9.61
N ASN A 18 -29.77 -4.40 -8.93
CA ASN A 18 -29.84 -4.50 -7.49
C ASN A 18 -29.47 -5.92 -7.04
N ASN A 19 -28.46 -6.03 -6.19
CA ASN A 19 -28.04 -7.27 -5.57
C ASN A 19 -29.00 -7.62 -4.43
N PRO A 20 -29.70 -8.77 -4.49
CA PRO A 20 -30.63 -9.17 -3.44
C PRO A 20 -29.97 -9.46 -2.07
N VAL A 21 -28.64 -9.66 -2.05
CA VAL A 21 -27.84 -9.94 -0.85
C VAL A 21 -27.17 -8.66 -0.30
N ALA A 22 -27.21 -7.54 -1.02
CA ALA A 22 -26.61 -6.30 -0.55
C ALA A 22 -27.36 -5.77 0.70
N ALA A 23 -26.60 -5.26 1.67
CA ALA A 23 -27.17 -4.66 2.87
C ALA A 23 -27.99 -3.42 2.49
N GLN A 24 -29.16 -3.25 3.12
CA GLN A 24 -30.08 -2.15 2.81
C GLN A 24 -29.84 -0.91 3.68
N ASN A 25 -29.15 -1.05 4.82
CA ASN A 25 -29.04 -0.02 5.84
C ASN A 25 -27.64 0.05 6.47
N VAL A 26 -26.62 0.28 5.64
CA VAL A 26 -25.26 0.52 6.14
C VAL A 26 -25.20 1.88 6.82
N VAL A 27 -24.72 1.93 8.07
CA VAL A 27 -24.58 3.18 8.84
C VAL A 27 -23.11 3.38 9.18
N ARG A 28 -22.57 4.57 8.89
CA ARG A 28 -21.17 4.94 9.16
C ARG A 28 -21.10 6.14 10.08
N PHE A 29 -20.13 6.13 10.99
CA PHE A 29 -19.88 7.27 11.85
C PHE A 29 -19.22 8.41 11.06
N ASN A 30 -19.83 9.59 11.09
CA ASN A 30 -19.28 10.79 10.51
C ASN A 30 -18.43 11.53 11.55
N MET A 31 -17.11 11.55 11.35
CA MET A 31 -16.17 12.19 12.29
C MET A 31 -16.34 13.71 12.40
N LYS A 32 -16.78 14.38 11.32
CA LYS A 32 -16.96 15.84 11.30
C LYS A 32 -18.15 16.27 12.16
N GLU A 33 -19.27 15.56 12.02
CA GLU A 33 -20.52 15.89 12.71
C GLU A 33 -20.73 15.09 14.00
N ARG A 34 -19.85 14.12 14.27
CA ARG A 34 -19.87 13.22 15.43
C ARG A 34 -21.19 12.46 15.59
N ILE A 35 -21.81 12.09 14.47
CA ILE A 35 -23.07 11.35 14.42
C ILE A 35 -22.97 10.17 13.47
N PHE A 36 -23.81 9.16 13.69
CA PHE A 36 -24.01 8.08 12.74
C PHE A 36 -24.93 8.52 11.61
N LYS A 37 -24.51 8.30 10.36
CA LYS A 37 -25.28 8.61 9.16
C LYS A 37 -25.52 7.35 8.34
N LEU A 38 -26.70 7.26 7.75
CA LEU A 38 -27.02 6.22 6.77
C LEU A 38 -26.21 6.47 5.50
N GLU A 39 -25.56 5.43 4.99
CA GLU A 39 -24.93 5.46 3.67
C GLU A 39 -26.02 5.29 2.60
N PRO A 40 -26.28 6.29 1.75
CA PRO A 40 -27.41 6.26 0.82
C PRO A 40 -27.19 5.30 -0.35
N MET A 41 -25.94 4.96 -0.67
CA MET A 41 -25.60 4.12 -1.81
C MET A 41 -24.69 2.99 -1.35
N VAL A 42 -25.17 1.75 -1.49
CA VAL A 42 -24.43 0.52 -1.16
C VAL A 42 -24.02 -0.15 -2.46
N GLU A 43 -22.80 -0.70 -2.50
CA GLU A 43 -22.31 -1.46 -3.64
C GLU A 43 -23.21 -2.67 -3.94
N GLN A 44 -23.55 -2.82 -5.22
CA GLN A 44 -24.41 -3.90 -5.72
C GLN A 44 -23.62 -4.97 -6.48
N SER A 45 -22.29 -4.88 -6.53
CA SER A 45 -21.43 -5.91 -7.14
C SER A 45 -21.13 -7.02 -6.13
N ILE A 46 -20.92 -8.25 -6.64
CA ILE A 46 -20.49 -9.39 -5.84
C ILE A 46 -19.05 -9.72 -6.25
N THR A 47 -18.13 -9.61 -5.30
CA THR A 47 -16.75 -10.05 -5.48
C THR A 47 -16.60 -11.47 -4.93
N LEU A 48 -16.44 -12.45 -5.83
CA LEU A 48 -16.23 -13.85 -5.43
C LEU A 48 -14.79 -14.13 -5.01
N TYR A 49 -13.83 -13.46 -5.66
CA TYR A 49 -12.41 -13.65 -5.41
C TYR A 49 -11.68 -12.31 -5.61
N SER A 50 -10.79 -11.99 -4.68
CA SER A 50 -9.86 -10.87 -4.77
C SER A 50 -8.51 -11.33 -4.22
N THR A 51 -7.43 -10.95 -4.89
CA THR A 51 -6.07 -11.19 -4.42
C THR A 51 -5.21 -9.98 -4.72
N ASP A 52 -4.38 -9.61 -3.77
CA ASP A 52 -3.42 -8.53 -3.96
C ASP A 52 -2.15 -9.08 -4.63
N GLY A 53 -1.58 -8.29 -5.54
CA GLY A 53 -0.38 -8.62 -6.31
C GLY A 53 0.77 -7.68 -5.98
N TRP A 54 2.00 -8.19 -6.14
CA TRP A 54 3.24 -7.47 -5.79
C TRP A 54 4.12 -7.20 -7.02
N MET A 55 3.69 -7.66 -8.19
CA MET A 55 4.44 -7.46 -9.43
C MET A 55 4.14 -6.09 -10.03
N LEU A 56 5.18 -5.36 -10.38
CA LEU A 56 5.09 -4.09 -11.09
C LEU A 56 5.45 -4.28 -12.56
N PHE A 57 4.69 -3.63 -13.44
CA PHE A 57 5.04 -3.57 -14.86
C PHE A 57 6.25 -2.66 -15.06
N LYS A 58 7.29 -3.16 -15.73
CA LYS A 58 8.57 -2.45 -15.90
C LYS A 58 8.45 -1.08 -16.59
N GLY A 59 7.44 -0.89 -17.45
CA GLY A 59 7.21 0.38 -18.14
C GLY A 59 6.42 1.41 -17.32
N SER A 60 5.88 1.03 -16.15
CA SER A 60 5.07 1.93 -15.34
C SER A 60 5.92 2.97 -14.63
N ASP A 61 5.30 4.08 -14.24
CA ASP A 61 5.99 5.16 -13.55
C ASP A 61 6.36 4.78 -12.11
N GLU A 62 5.64 3.84 -11.48
CA GLU A 62 6.01 3.23 -10.21
C GLU A 62 7.32 2.46 -10.32
N ALA A 63 7.48 1.64 -11.38
CA ALA A 63 8.71 0.87 -11.60
C ALA A 63 9.92 1.79 -11.84
N LYS A 64 9.75 2.88 -12.59
CA LYS A 64 10.80 3.89 -12.79
C LYS A 64 11.19 4.56 -11.46
N ARG A 65 10.20 4.99 -10.66
CA ARG A 65 10.43 5.60 -9.33
C ARG A 65 11.17 4.66 -8.39
N GLN A 66 10.83 3.37 -8.38
CA GLN A 66 11.54 2.37 -7.59
C GLN A 66 13.00 2.26 -8.02
N LEU A 67 13.27 2.10 -9.32
CA LEU A 67 14.63 2.00 -9.84
C LEU A 67 15.47 3.25 -9.54
N ASP A 68 14.89 4.43 -9.65
CA ASP A 68 15.62 5.67 -9.37
C ASP A 68 15.90 5.83 -7.87
N THR A 69 14.98 5.38 -7.01
CA THR A 69 15.22 5.31 -5.56
C THR A 69 16.36 4.33 -5.23
N ASP A 70 16.34 3.14 -5.85
CA ASP A 70 17.37 2.11 -5.65
C ASP A 70 18.76 2.62 -6.09
N LYS A 71 18.84 3.31 -7.23
CA LYS A 71 20.08 3.97 -7.70
C LYS A 71 20.58 5.00 -6.70
N LEU A 72 19.70 5.89 -6.22
CA LEU A 72 20.08 6.92 -5.25
C LEU A 72 20.63 6.30 -3.96
N GLN A 73 19.98 5.23 -3.48
CA GLN A 73 20.43 4.49 -2.30
C GLN A 73 21.77 3.80 -2.54
N ALA A 74 21.98 3.20 -3.71
CA ALA A 74 23.24 2.56 -4.06
C ALA A 74 24.39 3.58 -4.14
N GLU A 75 24.17 4.73 -4.76
CA GLU A 75 25.15 5.83 -4.82
C GLU A 75 25.50 6.37 -3.44
N ALA A 76 24.50 6.55 -2.57
CA ALA A 76 24.72 7.00 -1.19
C ALA A 76 25.56 5.98 -0.40
N LYS A 77 25.25 4.68 -0.53
CA LYS A 77 26.03 3.59 0.10
C LYS A 77 27.46 3.56 -0.42
N ALA A 78 27.68 3.70 -1.72
CA ALA A 78 29.01 3.67 -2.32
C ALA A 78 29.87 4.86 -1.87
N LYS A 79 29.30 6.08 -1.85
CA LYS A 79 30.01 7.28 -1.34
C LYS A 79 30.39 7.14 0.13
N PHE A 80 29.49 6.57 0.94
CA PHE A 80 29.77 6.32 2.35
C PHE A 80 30.91 5.30 2.51
N GLN A 81 30.86 4.18 1.80
CA GLN A 81 31.91 3.17 1.86
C GLN A 81 33.27 3.74 1.45
N ALA A 82 33.32 4.54 0.38
CA ALA A 82 34.55 5.18 -0.06
C ALA A 82 35.13 6.14 1.00
N GLU A 83 34.28 6.88 1.70
CA GLU A 83 34.72 7.76 2.80
C GLU A 83 35.23 6.97 4.01
N ILE A 84 34.57 5.86 4.35
CA ILE A 84 35.04 4.94 5.39
C ILE A 84 36.40 4.36 5.01
N ASP A 85 36.56 3.89 3.77
CA ASP A 85 37.80 3.30 3.30
C ASP A 85 38.94 4.32 3.33
N ARG A 86 38.69 5.57 2.89
CA ARG A 86 39.63 6.69 2.95
C ARG A 86 40.08 7.00 4.38
N VAL A 87 39.14 7.16 5.30
CA VAL A 87 39.45 7.43 6.72
C VAL A 87 40.21 6.25 7.34
N SER A 88 39.89 5.01 6.94
CA SER A 88 40.58 3.81 7.42
C SER A 88 42.01 3.68 6.88
N SER A 89 42.28 4.14 5.65
CA SER A 89 43.63 4.16 5.08
C SER A 89 44.47 5.27 5.69
N GLU A 90 43.90 6.47 5.88
CA GLU A 90 44.58 7.60 6.54
C GLU A 90 45.01 7.23 7.97
N ARG A 91 44.15 6.57 8.76
CA ARG A 91 44.49 6.13 10.12
C ARG A 91 45.50 4.96 10.18
N ARG A 92 45.54 4.11 9.15
CA ARG A 92 46.53 3.02 9.04
C ARG A 92 47.93 3.57 8.75
N GLU A 93 48.03 4.65 7.98
CA GLU A 93 49.30 5.34 7.71
C GLU A 93 49.87 6.03 8.96
N ASP A 94 49.01 6.48 9.88
CA ASP A 94 49.41 7.06 11.18
C ASP A 94 49.84 6.02 12.24
N GLY A 95 49.95 4.73 11.88
CA GLY A 95 50.42 3.67 12.77
C GLY A 95 49.47 3.32 13.92
N VAL A 96 48.21 3.76 13.85
CA VAL A 96 47.15 3.43 14.81
C VAL A 96 46.42 2.19 14.29
N ASP A 97 46.31 1.15 15.11
CA ASP A 97 45.56 -0.06 14.77
C ASP A 97 44.08 0.30 14.55
N VAL A 98 43.58 0.15 13.31
CA VAL A 98 42.25 0.62 12.92
C VAL A 98 41.26 -0.49 13.18
N GLU A 99 40.45 -0.35 14.24
CA GLU A 99 39.27 -1.20 14.45
C GLU A 99 38.36 -1.18 13.21
N PRO A 100 37.70 -2.32 12.89
CA PRO A 100 36.81 -2.40 11.75
C PRO A 100 35.75 -1.30 11.79
N PRO A 101 35.31 -0.78 10.62
CA PRO A 101 34.37 0.33 10.55
C PRO A 101 33.12 0.09 11.41
N ASP A 102 32.85 1.01 12.32
CA ASP A 102 31.66 0.96 13.16
C ASP A 102 30.41 1.28 12.34
N ASP A 103 29.68 0.23 11.96
CA ASP A 103 28.38 0.29 11.26
C ASP A 103 27.32 1.11 12.02
N SER A 104 27.53 1.44 13.30
CA SER A 104 26.60 2.30 14.07
C SER A 104 26.46 3.71 13.48
N ARG A 105 27.45 4.18 12.68
CA ARG A 105 27.35 5.45 11.95
C ARG A 105 26.32 5.43 10.82
N GLN A 106 26.03 4.25 10.24
CA GLN A 106 25.01 4.09 9.20
C GLN A 106 23.58 4.23 9.75
N LEU A 107 23.38 3.91 11.04
CA LEU A 107 22.09 3.94 11.75
C LEU A 107 21.89 5.21 12.61
N ARG A 108 22.93 6.03 12.75
CA ARG A 108 22.95 7.19 13.67
C ARG A 108 22.01 8.33 13.31
N ASN A 109 21.39 8.30 12.13
CA ASN A 109 20.35 9.26 11.75
C ASN A 109 19.06 8.57 11.28
N GLN A 110 18.57 7.61 12.07
CA GLN A 110 17.21 7.07 11.96
C GLN A 110 16.42 7.18 13.28
N PHE A 111 16.87 7.97 14.26
CA PHE A 111 16.28 7.96 15.60
C PHE A 111 15.59 9.26 16.03
N ASN A 112 15.42 10.24 15.14
CA ASN A 112 14.51 11.36 15.40
C ASN A 112 13.12 11.08 14.81
N PHE A 113 12.55 9.92 15.14
CA PHE A 113 11.11 9.70 15.04
C PHE A 113 10.50 10.15 16.37
N SER A 114 10.04 11.40 16.42
CA SER A 114 9.25 11.92 17.55
C SER A 114 7.89 11.24 17.63
#